data_AF-A0A938W524-F1
#
_entry.id   AF-A0A938W524-F1
#
_cell.length_a   1.000
_cell.length_b   1.000
_cell.length_c   1.000
_cell.angle_alpha   90.00
_cell.angle_beta   90.00
_cell.angle_gamma   90.00
#
_symmetry.space_group_name_H-M   'P 1'
#
loop_
_entity.id
_entity.type
_entity.pdbx_description
1 polymer ?
#
loop_
_entity_poly.entity_id
_entity_poly.type
_entity_poly.pdbx_seq_one_letter_code
_entity_poly.pdbx_strand_id
1 'polypeptide(L)'
;MCQPVFSTGFEQTPEGGLVIANDALKTLATKLPIAIQIEISLREGQKSGEAMTIISDLVPAYTVVALAQEQLVDEKIRALLSRQKARDFYDLYFILRANLLPAHRRDVLSQVLETTRQSRIDFAKELKEFLPRSHWAIIRDFPAPLEREIARLL
;
A
#
# COMPACT_ATOMS: atom_id res chain seq x y z
N MET A 1 28.81 -3.19 36.51
CA MET A 1 28.16 -4.26 35.74
C MET A 1 26.75 -3.80 35.43
N CYS A 2 26.44 -3.51 34.17
CA CYS A 2 25.11 -3.09 33.73
C CYS A 2 24.67 -4.01 32.59
N GLN A 3 23.63 -4.82 32.84
CA GLN A 3 22.38 -4.95 32.09
C GLN A 3 21.63 -6.20 32.61
N PRO A 4 20.31 -6.24 32.45
CA PRO A 4 19.83 -7.28 31.54
C PRO A 4 18.81 -6.76 30.52
N VAL A 5 19.14 -7.02 29.26
CA VAL A 5 18.35 -7.68 28.21
C VAL A 5 16.83 -7.49 28.29
N PHE A 6 16.30 -6.63 27.41
CA PHE A 6 14.90 -6.67 26.98
C PHE A 6 14.65 -7.96 26.20
N SER A 7 13.87 -8.87 26.78
CA SER A 7 13.39 -10.07 26.09
C SER A 7 12.28 -9.69 25.11
N THR A 8 12.61 -9.82 23.82
CA THR A 8 11.69 -9.75 22.69
C THR A 8 10.56 -10.78 22.85
N GLY A 9 9.30 -10.32 22.84
CA GLY A 9 8.08 -11.14 22.98
C GLY A 9 7.70 -11.97 21.74
N PHE A 10 8.68 -12.67 21.16
CA PHE A 10 8.45 -13.63 20.10
C PHE A 10 9.12 -14.95 20.48
N GLU A 11 8.33 -16.01 20.55
CA GLU A 11 8.83 -17.38 20.71
C GLU A 11 8.91 -18.05 19.33
N GLN A 12 10.04 -18.69 19.05
CA GLN A 12 10.22 -19.53 17.87
C GLN A 12 9.67 -20.93 18.16
N THR A 13 8.82 -21.45 17.29
CA THR A 13 8.46 -22.87 17.34
C THR A 13 9.55 -23.73 16.68
N PRO A 14 9.65 -25.03 17.04
CA PRO A 14 10.65 -25.95 16.47
C PRO A 14 10.61 -26.08 14.94
N GLU A 15 9.52 -25.65 14.32
CA GLU A 15 9.29 -25.70 12.86
C GLU A 15 9.56 -24.35 12.16
N GLY A 16 10.18 -23.38 12.86
CA GLY A 16 10.54 -22.09 12.28
C GLY A 16 9.38 -21.09 12.18
N GLY A 17 8.27 -21.33 12.89
CA GLY A 17 7.16 -20.39 12.99
C GLY A 17 7.40 -19.32 14.06
N LEU A 18 7.09 -18.07 13.75
CA LEU A 18 7.11 -16.96 14.71
C LEU A 18 5.72 -16.82 15.34
N VAL A 19 5.60 -16.97 16.66
CA VAL A 19 4.32 -16.86 17.38
C VAL A 19 4.31 -15.60 18.24
N ILE A 20 3.17 -14.88 18.21
CA ILE A 20 2.92 -13.68 18.99
C ILE A 20 2.74 -14.07 20.47
N ALA A 21 3.59 -13.57 21.37
CA ALA A 21 3.57 -13.88 22.80
C ALA A 21 2.54 -13.08 23.63
N ASN A 22 1.53 -12.47 23.00
CA ASN A 22 0.50 -11.70 23.68
C ASN A 22 -0.81 -12.51 23.73
N ASP A 23 -1.15 -13.02 24.91
CA ASP A 23 -2.31 -13.90 25.15
C ASP A 23 -3.68 -13.26 24.81
N ALA A 24 -3.81 -11.93 24.88
CA ALA A 24 -5.04 -11.24 24.48
C ALA A 24 -5.22 -11.21 22.95
N LEU A 25 -4.13 -11.01 22.20
CA LEU A 25 -4.13 -11.09 20.73
C LEU A 25 -4.32 -12.53 20.25
N LYS A 26 -3.75 -13.51 20.97
CA LYS A 26 -3.91 -14.95 20.71
C LYS A 26 -5.37 -15.39 20.72
N THR A 27 -6.17 -14.82 21.64
CA THR A 27 -7.59 -15.17 21.83
C THR A 27 -8.51 -14.55 20.75
N LEU A 28 -8.13 -13.40 20.17
CA LEU A 28 -8.83 -12.81 19.02
C LEU A 28 -8.42 -13.47 17.69
N ALA A 29 -7.13 -13.78 17.53
CA ALA A 29 -6.59 -14.47 16.35
C ALA A 29 -7.13 -15.91 16.18
N THR A 30 -7.59 -16.54 17.26
CA THR A 30 -8.18 -17.89 17.22
C THR A 30 -9.61 -17.93 16.68
N LYS A 31 -10.34 -16.81 16.63
CA LYS A 31 -11.74 -16.79 16.16
C LYS A 31 -11.92 -16.59 14.66
N LEU A 32 -10.92 -16.03 13.97
CA LEU A 32 -10.90 -15.85 12.53
C LEU A 32 -9.47 -16.12 12.06
N PRO A 33 -9.18 -17.27 11.40
CA PRO A 33 -7.85 -17.51 10.86
C PRO A 33 -7.59 -16.51 9.73
N ILE A 34 -6.83 -15.45 10.04
CA ILE A 34 -6.38 -14.48 9.05
C ILE A 34 -5.10 -15.05 8.43
N ALA A 35 -5.20 -15.53 7.19
CA ALA A 35 -4.02 -15.93 6.43
C ALA A 35 -3.30 -14.68 5.91
N ILE A 36 -2.06 -14.46 6.36
CA ILE A 36 -1.20 -13.40 5.86
C ILE A 36 -0.27 -14.01 4.81
N GLN A 37 -0.38 -13.56 3.57
CA GLN A 37 0.55 -13.93 2.50
C GLN A 37 1.73 -12.96 2.50
N ILE A 38 2.95 -13.49 2.64
CA ILE A 38 4.19 -12.72 2.61
C ILE A 38 4.88 -12.96 1.27
N GLU A 39 5.01 -11.91 0.47
CA GLU A 39 5.74 -11.95 -0.80
C GLU A 39 7.06 -11.18 -0.68
N ILE A 40 8.18 -11.86 -0.92
CA ILE A 40 9.52 -11.24 -0.85
C ILE A 40 10.03 -10.99 -2.27
N SER A 41 10.15 -9.71 -2.64
CA SER A 41 10.67 -9.29 -3.94
C SER A 41 12.18 -9.00 -3.88
N LEU A 42 13.00 -9.93 -4.35
CA LEU A 42 14.44 -9.75 -4.58
C LEU A 42 14.65 -9.09 -5.94
N ARG A 43 14.54 -7.75 -5.98
CA ARG A 43 14.77 -6.94 -7.19
C ARG A 43 16.10 -6.22 -7.07
N GLU A 44 16.84 -6.14 -8.17
CA GLU A 44 18.07 -5.35 -8.27
C GLU A 44 17.77 -3.84 -8.22
N GLY A 45 18.66 -3.07 -7.57
CA GLY A 45 18.55 -1.62 -7.42
C GLY A 45 18.79 -1.12 -5.99
N GLN A 46 19.14 0.15 -5.84
CA GLN A 46 19.23 0.80 -4.52
C GLN A 46 17.82 0.99 -3.95
N LYS A 47 17.50 0.26 -2.88
CA LYS A 47 16.29 0.46 -2.08
C LYS A 47 16.65 1.34 -0.88
N SER A 48 16.06 2.52 -0.82
CA SER A 48 16.15 3.42 0.32
C SER A 48 15.05 3.06 1.31
N GLY A 49 15.43 2.80 2.56
CA GLY A 49 14.50 2.52 3.64
C GLY A 49 14.23 3.78 4.46
N GLU A 50 12.96 4.05 4.76
CA GLU A 50 12.52 5.12 5.64
C GLU A 50 11.87 4.51 6.88
N ALA A 51 12.32 4.93 8.06
CA ALA A 51 11.74 4.49 9.32
C ALA A 51 10.45 5.27 9.60
N MET A 52 9.33 4.57 9.73
CA MET A 52 8.03 5.15 10.04
C MET A 52 7.47 4.53 11.33
N THR A 53 6.89 5.36 12.18
CA THR A 53 6.23 4.89 13.41
C THR A 53 4.74 4.68 13.14
N ILE A 54 4.26 3.47 13.38
CA ILE A 54 2.85 3.13 13.33
C ILE A 54 2.26 3.37 14.72
N ILE A 55 1.26 4.25 14.77
CA ILE A 55 0.51 4.59 15.99
C ILE A 55 -0.89 4.00 15.84
N SER A 56 -1.33 3.24 16.84
CA SER A 56 -2.63 2.58 16.86
C SER A 56 -3.20 2.64 18.27
N ASP A 57 -4.52 2.75 18.39
CA ASP A 57 -5.22 2.70 19.68
C ASP A 57 -5.29 1.27 20.25
N LEU A 58 -4.96 0.25 19.42
CA LEU A 58 -5.11 -1.16 19.77
C LEU A 58 -3.79 -1.83 20.18
N VAL A 59 -2.65 -1.30 19.74
CA VAL A 59 -1.32 -1.86 20.02
C VAL A 59 -0.32 -0.73 20.29
N PRO A 60 0.71 -0.96 21.12
CA PRO A 60 1.76 0.02 21.35
C PRO A 60 2.40 0.49 20.05
N ALA A 61 2.81 1.76 20.00
CA ALA A 61 3.47 2.30 18.83
C ALA A 61 4.76 1.52 18.51
N TYR A 62 4.96 1.20 17.24
CA TYR A 62 6.12 0.45 16.76
C TYR A 62 6.68 1.06 15.48
N THR A 63 7.98 0.92 15.27
CA THR A 63 8.66 1.45 14.09
C THR A 63 8.81 0.35 13.04
N VAL A 64 8.48 0.69 11.79
CA VAL A 64 8.65 -0.15 10.60
C VAL A 64 9.60 0.56 9.65
N VAL A 65 10.49 -0.18 9.00
CA VAL A 65 11.28 0.35 7.88
C VAL A 65 10.50 0.06 6.60
N ALA A 66 9.97 1.11 5.98
CA ALA A 66 9.27 1.05 4.70
C ALA A 66 10.20 1.48 3.57
N LEU A 67 9.82 1.20 2.32
CA LEU A 67 10.50 1.78 1.17
C LEU A 67 10.24 3.30 1.15
N ALA A 68 11.24 4.09 0.77
CA ALA A 68 11.10 5.54 0.66
C ALA A 68 9.90 5.92 -0.22
N GLN A 69 9.16 6.95 0.20
CA GLN A 69 7.90 7.34 -0.44
C GLN A 69 8.04 7.56 -1.95
N GLU A 70 9.10 8.24 -2.40
CA GLU A 70 9.34 8.49 -3.83
C GLU A 70 9.47 7.19 -4.62
N GLN A 71 10.17 6.20 -4.05
CA GLN A 71 10.34 4.89 -4.69
C GLN A 71 9.03 4.10 -4.73
N LEU A 72 8.20 4.20 -3.68
CA LEU A 72 6.86 3.60 -3.68
C LEU A 72 5.97 4.19 -4.78
N VAL A 73 6.02 5.52 -4.96
CA VAL A 73 5.28 6.22 -6.01
C VAL A 73 5.77 5.79 -7.40
N ASP A 74 7.09 5.73 -7.60
CA ASP A 74 7.70 5.30 -8.87
C ASP A 74 7.32 3.86 -9.24
N GLU A 75 7.34 2.94 -8.27
CA GLU A 75 6.93 1.55 -8.50
C GLU A 75 5.44 1.45 -8.86
N LYS A 76 4.58 2.23 -8.21
CA LYS A 76 3.14 2.27 -8.52
C LYS A 76 2.87 2.82 -9.91
N ILE A 77 3.55 3.90 -10.32
CA ILE A 77 3.42 4.46 -11.68
C ILE A 77 3.87 3.44 -12.73
N ARG A 78 5.02 2.78 -12.50
CA ARG A 78 5.52 1.74 -13.41
C ARG A 78 4.56 0.55 -13.50
N ALA A 79 3.98 0.13 -12.37
CA ALA A 79 2.99 -0.94 -12.33
C ALA A 79 1.73 -0.57 -13.11
N LEU A 80 1.24 0.67 -12.97
CA LEU A 80 0.10 1.18 -13.71
C LEU A 80 0.35 1.13 -15.22
N LEU A 81 1.47 1.68 -15.68
CA LEU A 81 1.78 1.74 -17.12
C LEU A 81 2.00 0.35 -17.75
N SER A 82 2.48 -0.62 -16.97
CA SER A 82 2.76 -1.98 -17.45
C SER A 82 1.54 -2.91 -17.37
N ARG A 83 0.84 -2.95 -16.23
CA ARG A 83 -0.22 -3.93 -15.97
C ARG A 83 -1.62 -3.39 -16.25
N GLN A 84 -1.80 -2.07 -16.13
CA GLN A 84 -3.07 -1.38 -16.38
C GLN A 84 -4.26 -2.01 -15.65
N LYS A 85 -4.12 -2.38 -14.37
CA LYS A 85 -5.25 -2.91 -13.58
C LYS A 85 -6.01 -1.78 -12.91
N ALA A 86 -7.33 -1.92 -12.76
CA ALA A 86 -8.18 -0.90 -12.14
C ALA A 86 -7.66 -0.38 -10.78
N ARG A 87 -7.10 -1.29 -9.97
CA ARG A 87 -6.52 -0.98 -8.65
C ARG A 87 -5.33 -0.02 -8.73
N ASP A 88 -4.48 -0.15 -9.75
CA ASP A 88 -3.30 0.69 -9.89
C ASP A 88 -3.70 2.15 -10.21
N PHE A 89 -4.75 2.33 -11.02
CA PHE A 89 -5.35 3.66 -11.27
C PHE A 89 -5.97 4.26 -10.00
N TYR A 90 -6.61 3.43 -9.18
CA TYR A 90 -7.20 3.85 -7.91
C TYR A 90 -6.14 4.27 -6.89
N ASP A 91 -5.04 3.52 -6.81
CA ASP A 91 -3.88 3.87 -6.00
C ASP A 91 -3.29 5.21 -6.43
N LEU A 92 -3.12 5.42 -7.74
CA LEU A 92 -2.63 6.68 -8.26
C LEU A 92 -3.54 7.85 -7.88
N TYR A 93 -4.86 7.69 -7.97
CA TYR A 93 -5.80 8.75 -7.57
C TYR A 93 -5.53 9.25 -6.14
N PHE A 94 -5.26 8.35 -5.19
CA PHE A 94 -4.92 8.77 -3.82
C PHE A 94 -3.54 9.38 -3.68
N ILE A 95 -2.54 8.91 -4.42
CA ILE A 95 -1.21 9.53 -4.48
C ILE A 95 -1.33 10.99 -4.93
N LEU A 96 -2.10 11.23 -5.99
CA LEU A 96 -2.31 12.58 -6.53
C LEU A 96 -3.10 13.46 -5.56
N ARG A 97 -4.18 12.91 -4.98
CA ARG A 97 -5.02 13.64 -4.02
C ARG A 97 -4.27 14.02 -2.74
N ALA A 98 -3.32 13.18 -2.30
CA ALA A 98 -2.47 13.44 -1.15
C ALA A 98 -1.21 14.27 -1.49
N ASN A 99 -1.07 14.74 -2.75
CA ASN A 99 0.10 15.49 -3.24
C ASN A 99 1.44 14.76 -3.02
N LEU A 100 1.44 13.43 -3.07
CA LEU A 100 2.64 12.61 -2.83
C LEU A 100 3.52 12.46 -4.09
N LEU A 101 3.04 12.90 -5.25
CA LEU A 101 3.79 12.86 -6.50
C LEU A 101 4.84 13.99 -6.54
N PRO A 102 6.14 13.67 -6.68
CA PRO A 102 7.19 14.68 -6.82
C PRO A 102 6.99 15.55 -8.07
N ALA A 103 7.33 16.84 -7.97
CA ALA A 103 7.15 17.78 -9.09
C ALA A 103 7.90 17.35 -10.37
N HIS A 104 9.05 16.71 -10.22
CA HIS A 104 9.88 16.22 -11.32
C HIS A 104 9.29 14.99 -12.05
N ARG A 105 8.24 14.36 -11.51
CA ARG A 105 7.55 13.19 -12.09
C ARG A 105 6.22 13.54 -12.78
N ARG A 106 5.89 14.84 -12.88
CA ARG A 106 4.63 15.29 -13.49
C ARG A 106 4.57 15.04 -15.00
N ASP A 107 5.71 14.85 -15.65
CA ASP A 107 5.83 14.45 -17.05
C ASP A 107 5.08 13.15 -17.36
N VAL A 108 5.05 12.21 -16.40
CA VAL A 108 4.38 10.91 -16.57
C VAL A 108 2.85 11.04 -16.55
N LEU A 109 2.30 12.13 -16.00
CA LEU A 109 0.86 12.35 -15.90
C LEU A 109 0.17 12.39 -17.26
N SER A 110 0.81 12.98 -18.27
CA SER A 110 0.30 13.01 -19.65
C SER A 110 0.14 11.61 -20.21
N GLN A 111 1.14 10.73 -19.98
CA GLN A 111 1.08 9.34 -20.43
C GLN A 111 -0.01 8.56 -19.72
N VAL A 112 -0.17 8.77 -18.40
CA VAL A 112 -1.22 8.12 -17.62
C VAL A 112 -2.61 8.59 -18.06
N LEU A 113 -2.79 9.87 -18.39
CA LEU A 113 -4.05 10.40 -18.88
C LEU A 113 -4.49 9.69 -20.17
N GLU A 114 -3.57 9.57 -21.12
CA GLU A 114 -3.83 8.86 -22.38
C GLU A 114 -4.12 7.37 -22.14
N THR A 115 -3.37 6.72 -21.25
CA THR A 115 -3.60 5.31 -20.88
C THR A 115 -4.98 5.13 -20.23
N THR A 116 -5.40 6.07 -19.39
CA THR A 116 -6.72 6.05 -18.72
C THR A 116 -7.84 6.15 -19.75
N ARG A 117 -7.73 7.07 -20.71
CA ARG A 117 -8.73 7.27 -21.78
C ARG A 117 -8.82 6.12 -22.76
N GLN A 118 -7.70 5.46 -23.04
CA GLN A 118 -7.64 4.32 -23.95
C GLN A 118 -8.07 3.01 -23.27
N SER A 119 -8.10 2.98 -21.93
CA SER A 119 -8.48 1.79 -21.19
C SER A 119 -9.96 1.43 -21.41
N ARG A 120 -10.23 0.14 -21.63
CA ARG A 120 -11.60 -0.41 -21.75
C ARG A 120 -12.06 -1.07 -20.44
N ILE A 121 -11.46 -0.67 -19.33
CA ILE A 121 -11.64 -1.29 -18.03
C ILE A 121 -12.97 -0.84 -17.44
N ASP A 122 -13.77 -1.79 -16.96
CA ASP A 122 -14.93 -1.48 -16.12
C ASP A 122 -14.44 -1.27 -14.68
N PHE A 123 -13.97 -0.05 -14.41
CA PHE A 123 -13.44 0.33 -13.10
C PHE A 123 -14.47 0.10 -11.99
N ALA A 124 -15.75 0.33 -12.27
CA ALA A 124 -16.79 0.20 -11.28
C ALA A 124 -16.99 -1.24 -10.85
N LYS A 125 -16.96 -2.18 -11.79
CA LYS A 125 -17.08 -3.61 -11.49
C LYS A 125 -15.85 -4.16 -10.77
N GLU A 126 -14.65 -3.92 -11.31
CA GLU A 126 -13.42 -4.47 -10.73
C GLU A 126 -13.15 -3.92 -9.33
N LEU A 127 -13.27 -2.61 -9.12
CA LEU A 127 -12.94 -2.01 -7.83
C LEU A 127 -13.94 -2.36 -6.72
N LYS A 128 -15.20 -2.66 -7.05
CA LYS A 128 -16.20 -3.09 -6.07
C LYS A 128 -15.87 -4.44 -5.42
N GLU A 129 -15.16 -5.32 -6.12
CA GLU A 129 -14.74 -6.61 -5.58
C GLU A 129 -13.65 -6.44 -4.50
N PHE A 130 -12.84 -5.39 -4.61
CA PHE A 130 -11.71 -5.15 -3.71
C PHE A 130 -11.99 -4.13 -2.60
N LEU A 131 -12.97 -3.25 -2.77
CA LEU A 131 -13.15 -2.07 -1.91
C LEU A 131 -14.44 -2.10 -1.08
N PRO A 132 -14.38 -1.58 0.16
CA PRO A 132 -15.56 -1.47 1.02
C PRO A 132 -16.59 -0.49 0.45
N ARG A 133 -17.85 -0.65 0.87
CA ARG A 133 -19.00 0.15 0.38
C ARG A 133 -18.82 1.66 0.54
N SER A 134 -18.06 2.11 1.54
CA SER A 134 -17.77 3.53 1.77
C SER A 134 -17.05 4.17 0.58
N HIS A 135 -16.26 3.41 -0.17
CA HIS A 135 -15.49 3.92 -1.32
C HIS A 135 -16.28 3.88 -2.64
N TRP A 136 -17.45 3.24 -2.66
CA TRP A 136 -18.23 3.02 -3.88
C TRP A 136 -18.74 4.31 -4.52
N ALA A 137 -18.90 5.39 -3.74
CA ALA A 137 -19.27 6.70 -4.26
C ALA A 137 -18.23 7.25 -5.24
N ILE A 138 -16.93 7.03 -4.97
CA ILE A 138 -15.84 7.49 -5.84
C ILE A 138 -15.73 6.58 -7.07
N ILE A 139 -15.90 5.26 -6.85
CA ILE A 139 -15.75 4.22 -7.87
C ILE A 139 -16.82 4.31 -8.97
N ARG A 140 -18.06 4.72 -8.62
CA ARG A 140 -19.18 4.79 -9.57
C ARG A 140 -18.89 5.67 -10.79
N ASP A 141 -18.17 6.77 -10.57
CA ASP A 141 -17.92 7.79 -11.59
C ASP A 141 -16.47 7.72 -12.11
N PHE A 142 -15.71 6.66 -11.77
CA PHE A 142 -14.33 6.45 -12.20
C PHE A 142 -14.27 6.08 -13.70
N PRO A 143 -13.37 6.66 -14.52
CA PRO A 143 -12.15 7.39 -14.17
C PRO A 143 -12.23 8.92 -14.04
N ALA A 144 -13.40 9.54 -14.12
CA ALA A 144 -13.52 11.01 -14.15
C ALA A 144 -12.88 11.76 -12.95
N PRO A 145 -12.92 11.27 -11.70
CA PRO A 145 -12.18 11.86 -10.59
C PRO A 145 -10.66 11.84 -10.79
N LEU A 146 -10.11 10.75 -11.34
CA LEU A 146 -8.67 10.64 -11.61
C LEU A 146 -8.24 11.66 -12.66
N GLU A 147 -8.98 11.78 -13.76
CA GLU A 147 -8.66 12.74 -14.82
C GLU A 147 -8.65 14.19 -14.30
N ARG A 148 -9.57 14.54 -13.40
CA ARG A 148 -9.61 15.85 -12.75
C ARG A 148 -8.38 16.11 -11.88
N GLU A 149 -7.94 15.12 -11.11
CA GLU A 149 -6.73 15.26 -10.28
C GLU A 149 -5.47 15.37 -11.13
N ILE A 150 -5.40 14.64 -12.25
CA ILE A 150 -4.30 14.76 -13.22
C ILE A 150 -4.29 16.16 -13.82
N ALA A 151 -5.44 16.65 -14.31
CA ALA A 151 -5.55 17.99 -14.91
C ALA A 151 -5.23 19.13 -13.95
N ARG A 152 -5.39 18.93 -12.64
CA ARG A 152 -5.01 19.91 -11.60
C ARG A 152 -3.47 20.06 -11.46
N LEU A 153 -2.72 19.01 -11.80
CA LEU A 153 -1.27 18.93 -11.57
C LEU A 153 -0.41 19.12 -12.83
N LEU A 154 -1.03 18.96 -14.01
CA LEU A 154 -0.49 19.38 -15.31
C LEU A 154 -0.42 20.90 -15.41
#